data_AF-A0A1J6IQ66-F1
#
_entry.id   AF-A0A1J6IQ66-F1
#
_cell.length_a   1.000
_cell.length_b   1.000
_cell.length_c   1.000
_cell.angle_alpha   90.00
_cell.angle_beta   90.00
_cell.angle_gamma   90.00
#
_symmetry.space_group_name_H-M   'P 1'
#
loop_
_entity.id
_entity.type
_entity.pdbx_description
1 polymer ?
#
loop_
_entity_poly.entity_id
_entity_poly.type
_entity_poly.pdbx_seq_one_letter_code
_entity_poly.pdbx_strand_id
1 'polypeptide(L)'
;MDVPYPLSTSDNCGNPNYKVYCNNYNLEFLSSVGFYYKILSINPSTSRLVISPPFIQKDSCQSSDLSLGGLKIDENSPFNISSRNTVMLFNCSENILQSPLNCSSTSPCRKFEESSREGRNCKNTLCCSYLKDASMTSHRIRVRVTGCTAYTSFVDFKAEDSITAWHYGIELQWIPPN
;
A
#
# COMPACT_ATOMS: atom_id res chain seq x y z
N MET A 1 -3.39 -20.87 -1.63
CA MET A 1 -2.75 -20.01 -2.63
C MET A 1 -1.40 -20.63 -2.92
N ASP A 2 -1.13 -20.94 -4.17
CA ASP A 2 0.17 -21.52 -4.55
C ASP A 2 1.21 -20.41 -4.71
N VAL A 3 2.46 -20.70 -4.33
CA VAL A 3 3.59 -19.76 -4.42
C VAL A 3 4.39 -20.10 -5.68
N PRO A 4 4.27 -19.30 -6.76
CA PRO A 4 4.99 -19.57 -8.00
C PRO A 4 6.45 -19.10 -7.92
N TYR A 5 7.33 -19.71 -8.70
CA TYR A 5 8.65 -19.17 -8.98
C TYR A 5 8.54 -17.74 -9.57
N PRO A 6 9.39 -16.77 -9.19
CA PRO A 6 10.59 -16.90 -8.33
C PRO A 6 10.33 -16.82 -6.83
N LEU A 7 9.09 -16.58 -6.39
CA LEU A 7 8.79 -16.31 -4.99
C LEU A 7 9.27 -17.48 -4.12
N SER A 8 9.93 -17.13 -3.02
CA SER A 8 10.59 -18.07 -2.12
C SER A 8 9.98 -17.99 -0.73
N THR A 9 9.65 -19.14 -0.15
CA THR A 9 9.22 -19.24 1.26
C THR A 9 10.33 -19.74 2.19
N SER A 10 11.42 -20.25 1.63
CA SER A 10 12.59 -20.78 2.35
C SER A 10 13.82 -20.84 1.43
N ASP A 11 15.01 -20.94 2.01
CA ASP A 11 16.28 -20.87 1.24
C ASP A 11 16.42 -21.97 0.17
N ASN A 12 15.72 -23.10 0.33
CA ASN A 12 15.74 -24.23 -0.62
C ASN A 12 14.52 -24.24 -1.58
N CYS A 13 13.69 -23.19 -1.57
CA CYS A 13 12.47 -23.10 -2.37
C CYS A 13 12.44 -21.76 -3.12
N GLY A 14 12.35 -21.79 -4.45
CA GLY A 14 12.34 -20.57 -5.26
C GLY A 14 13.68 -19.84 -5.25
N ASN A 15 13.66 -18.51 -5.39
CA ASN A 15 14.84 -17.67 -5.34
C ASN A 15 14.86 -16.82 -4.06
N PRO A 16 15.88 -16.93 -3.18
CA PRO A 16 15.94 -16.22 -1.90
C PRO A 16 15.82 -14.69 -1.97
N ASN A 17 16.14 -14.07 -3.12
CA ASN A 17 15.96 -12.63 -3.32
C ASN A 17 14.48 -12.22 -3.42
N TYR A 18 13.56 -13.17 -3.63
CA TYR A 18 12.12 -12.96 -3.84
C TYR A 18 11.33 -13.49 -2.64
N LYS A 19 11.81 -13.19 -1.44
CA LYS A 19 11.31 -13.79 -0.20
C LYS A 19 9.89 -13.31 0.14
N VAL A 20 9.01 -14.27 0.36
CA VAL A 20 7.69 -14.13 0.96
C VAL A 20 7.61 -15.07 2.17
N TYR A 21 6.77 -14.75 3.14
CA TYR A 21 6.68 -15.47 4.40
C TYR A 21 5.36 -16.20 4.49
N CYS A 22 5.39 -17.43 5.00
CA CYS A 22 4.16 -18.18 5.29
C CYS A 22 3.96 -18.22 6.81
N ASN A 23 2.85 -17.68 7.28
CA ASN A 23 2.48 -17.61 8.69
C ASN A 23 1.04 -18.11 8.88
N ASN A 24 0.88 -19.25 9.56
CA ASN A 24 -0.44 -19.85 9.84
C ASN A 24 -1.36 -19.89 8.59
N TYR A 25 -0.84 -20.41 7.48
CA TYR A 25 -1.51 -20.51 6.17
C TYR A 25 -1.80 -19.18 5.46
N ASN A 26 -1.34 -18.04 5.99
CA ASN A 26 -1.36 -16.76 5.29
C ASN A 26 0.03 -16.50 4.69
N LEU A 27 0.03 -16.07 3.44
CA LEU A 27 1.24 -15.59 2.80
C LEU A 27 1.40 -14.09 3.09
N GLU A 28 2.61 -13.66 3.41
CA GLU A 28 2.93 -12.32 3.91
C GLU A 28 4.18 -11.77 3.21
N PHE A 29 4.21 -10.46 3.01
CA PHE A 29 5.36 -9.71 2.52
C PHE A 29 5.96 -8.93 3.70
N LEU A 30 7.27 -9.10 3.94
CA LEU A 30 7.97 -8.38 4.99
C LEU A 30 8.55 -7.07 4.43
N SER A 31 8.06 -5.96 4.95
CA SER A 31 8.66 -4.65 4.68
C SER A 31 10.03 -4.52 5.34
N SER A 32 10.92 -3.72 4.75
CA SER A 32 12.26 -3.48 5.28
C SER A 32 12.28 -2.73 6.63
N VAL A 33 11.14 -2.24 7.10
CA VAL A 33 10.95 -1.69 8.46
C VAL A 33 10.38 -2.71 9.45
N GLY A 34 10.18 -3.97 9.06
CA GLY A 34 9.75 -5.06 9.95
C GLY A 34 8.24 -5.28 10.06
N PHE A 35 7.44 -4.66 9.19
CA PHE A 35 5.98 -4.88 9.15
C PHE A 35 5.61 -5.99 8.15
N TYR A 36 4.73 -6.90 8.55
CA TYR A 36 4.21 -7.96 7.69
C TYR A 36 2.88 -7.53 7.07
N TYR A 37 2.82 -7.53 5.73
CA TYR A 37 1.59 -7.26 4.98
C TYR A 37 1.07 -8.56 4.37
N LYS A 38 -0.21 -8.87 4.56
CA LYS A 38 -0.81 -10.07 3.98
C LYS A 38 -0.83 -9.98 2.45
N ILE A 39 -0.39 -11.02 1.77
CA ILE A 39 -0.52 -11.16 0.32
C ILE A 39 -1.94 -11.61 -0.01
N LEU A 40 -2.63 -10.81 -0.81
CA LEU A 40 -4.02 -11.01 -1.23
C LEU A 40 -4.10 -11.78 -2.56
N SER A 41 -3.18 -11.52 -3.48
CA SER A 41 -3.12 -12.19 -4.78
C SER A 41 -1.70 -12.21 -5.34
N ILE A 42 -1.40 -13.19 -6.19
CA ILE A 42 -0.16 -13.30 -6.95
C ILE A 42 -0.53 -13.59 -8.40
N ASN A 43 0.04 -12.83 -9.33
CA ASN A 43 -0.07 -13.01 -10.77
C ASN A 43 1.33 -13.19 -11.37
N PRO A 44 1.80 -14.43 -11.57
CA PRO A 44 3.14 -14.70 -12.09
C PRO A 44 3.30 -14.23 -13.54
N SER A 45 2.25 -14.30 -14.36
CA SER A 45 2.29 -13.89 -15.77
C SER A 45 2.60 -12.40 -15.97
N THR A 46 2.33 -11.58 -14.96
CA THR A 46 2.62 -10.13 -14.97
C THR A 46 3.70 -9.73 -13.97
N SER A 47 4.29 -10.71 -13.27
CA SER A 47 5.25 -10.51 -12.18
C SER A 47 4.74 -9.51 -11.12
N ARG A 48 3.48 -9.68 -10.70
CA ARG A 48 2.81 -8.79 -9.74
C ARG A 48 2.18 -9.56 -8.60
N LEU A 49 2.18 -8.95 -7.42
CA LEU A 49 1.43 -9.41 -6.26
C LEU A 49 0.71 -8.22 -5.64
N VAL A 50 -0.39 -8.48 -4.95
CA VAL A 50 -1.13 -7.45 -4.22
C VAL A 50 -1.05 -7.78 -2.75
N ILE A 51 -0.56 -6.84 -1.94
CA ILE A 51 -0.57 -6.93 -0.48
C ILE A 51 -1.73 -6.10 0.09
N SER A 52 -2.21 -6.48 1.27
CA SER A 52 -3.20 -5.69 2.00
C SER A 52 -2.60 -4.36 2.44
N PRO A 53 -3.33 -3.23 2.35
CA PRO A 53 -2.93 -2.02 3.06
C PRO A 53 -2.96 -2.26 4.57
N PRO A 54 -2.24 -1.44 5.37
CA PRO A 54 -2.36 -1.50 6.81
C PRO A 54 -3.79 -1.13 7.20
N PHE A 55 -4.35 -1.81 8.20
CA PHE A 55 -5.65 -1.39 8.72
C PHE A 55 -5.51 -0.04 9.42
N ILE A 56 -6.54 0.80 9.28
CA ILE A 56 -6.69 2.03 10.06
C ILE A 56 -7.34 1.62 11.38
N GLN A 57 -6.72 1.99 12.49
CA GLN A 57 -7.18 1.61 13.82
C GLN A 57 -8.61 2.10 14.07
N LYS A 58 -9.35 1.34 14.88
CA LYS A 58 -10.69 1.74 15.28
C LYS A 58 -10.59 2.96 16.20
N ASP A 59 -11.48 3.93 16.02
CA ASP A 59 -11.59 5.13 16.87
C ASP A 59 -10.36 6.07 16.81
N SER A 60 -9.39 5.81 15.91
CA SER A 60 -8.27 6.71 15.61
C SER A 60 -7.95 6.73 14.12
N CYS A 61 -7.54 7.87 13.58
CA CYS A 61 -7.08 7.96 12.19
C CYS A 61 -5.58 7.62 12.07
N GLN A 62 -5.20 6.42 12.51
CA GLN A 62 -3.81 5.96 12.48
C GLN A 62 -3.70 4.60 11.81
N SER A 63 -2.75 4.45 10.88
CA SER A 63 -2.46 3.14 10.29
C SER A 63 -1.67 2.27 11.27
N SER A 64 -1.88 0.97 11.21
CA SER A 64 -1.20 -0.01 12.06
C SER A 64 0.33 -0.03 11.92
N ASP A 65 0.85 0.48 10.82
CA ASP A 65 2.29 0.60 10.53
C ASP A 65 2.86 2.01 10.77
N LEU A 66 2.08 2.93 11.37
CA LEU A 66 2.48 4.32 11.61
C LEU A 66 3.79 4.42 12.42
N SER A 67 3.94 3.57 13.45
CA SER A 67 5.15 3.56 14.30
C SER A 67 6.42 3.17 13.54
N LEU A 68 6.28 2.47 12.41
CA LEU A 68 7.37 2.05 11.52
C LEU A 68 7.54 2.99 10.31
N GLY A 69 6.66 3.99 10.17
CA GLY A 69 6.74 5.01 9.14
C GLY A 69 6.17 4.63 7.77
N GLY A 70 5.29 3.62 7.74
CA GLY A 70 4.62 3.08 6.56
C GLY A 70 5.41 2.03 5.79
N LEU A 71 4.84 1.55 4.67
CA LEU A 71 5.50 0.57 3.80
C LEU A 71 6.84 1.08 3.28
N LYS A 72 7.90 0.31 3.53
CA LYS A 72 9.21 0.48 2.92
C LYS A 72 9.68 -0.83 2.29
N ILE A 73 10.22 -0.75 1.09
CA ILE A 73 10.86 -1.85 0.37
C ILE A 73 12.36 -1.55 0.35
N ASP A 74 13.21 -2.58 0.42
CA ASP A 74 14.65 -2.42 0.23
C ASP A 74 14.92 -2.06 -1.23
N GLU A 75 15.72 -1.01 -1.46
CA GLU A 75 16.07 -0.51 -2.80
C GLU A 75 16.87 -1.53 -3.61
N ASN A 76 17.53 -2.49 -2.95
CA ASN A 76 18.25 -3.59 -3.60
C ASN A 76 17.35 -4.82 -3.84
N SER A 77 16.12 -4.84 -3.31
CA SER A 77 15.21 -5.95 -3.55
C SER A 77 14.68 -5.92 -4.99
N PRO A 78 14.24 -7.07 -5.53
CA PRO A 78 13.67 -7.10 -6.88
C PRO A 78 12.25 -6.50 -6.93
N PHE A 79 11.70 -6.01 -5.82
CA PHE A 79 10.32 -5.52 -5.72
C PHE A 79 10.24 -4.00 -5.78
N ASN A 80 9.21 -3.50 -6.44
CA ASN A 80 8.83 -2.09 -6.50
C ASN A 80 7.32 -1.95 -6.33
N ILE A 81 6.87 -0.82 -5.78
CA ILE A 81 5.46 -0.45 -5.77
C ILE A 81 5.08 -0.03 -7.19
N SER A 82 4.08 -0.72 -7.76
CA SER A 82 3.59 -0.47 -9.12
C SER A 82 2.98 0.93 -9.27
N SER A 83 3.02 1.47 -10.49
CA SER A 83 2.36 2.74 -10.83
C SER A 83 0.82 2.65 -10.89
N ARG A 84 0.27 1.44 -10.76
CA ARG A 84 -1.19 1.19 -10.75
C ARG A 84 -1.82 1.48 -9.40
N ASN A 85 -1.01 1.77 -8.39
CA ASN A 85 -1.46 2.09 -7.04
C ASN A 85 -1.90 3.54 -6.95
N THR A 86 -3.12 3.77 -6.47
CA THR A 86 -3.51 5.07 -5.96
C THR A 86 -3.50 5.01 -4.44
N VAL A 87 -2.79 5.95 -3.82
CA VAL A 87 -2.62 6.01 -2.38
C VAL A 87 -3.46 7.17 -1.84
N MET A 88 -4.21 6.92 -0.78
CA MET A 88 -4.91 7.94 -0.02
C MET A 88 -4.22 8.12 1.33
N LEU A 89 -3.91 9.35 1.67
CA LEU A 89 -3.31 9.77 2.94
C LEU A 89 -4.36 10.49 3.77
N PHE A 90 -4.38 10.23 5.07
CA PHE A 90 -5.38 10.76 5.99
C PHE A 90 -4.75 11.39 7.23
N ASN A 91 -5.52 12.28 7.87
CA ASN A 91 -5.09 13.06 9.03
C ASN A 91 -3.70 13.68 8.81
N CYS A 92 -3.63 14.44 7.73
CA CYS A 92 -2.43 15.12 7.29
C CYS A 92 -2.27 16.49 7.97
N SER A 93 -1.02 16.89 8.18
CA SER A 93 -0.64 18.28 8.44
C SER A 93 -0.56 19.07 7.14
N GLU A 94 -0.70 20.39 7.23
CA GLU A 94 -0.63 21.30 6.07
C GLU A 94 0.73 21.27 5.36
N ASN A 95 1.79 20.77 6.01
CA ASN A 95 3.11 20.58 5.40
C ASN A 95 3.05 19.70 4.14
N ILE A 96 2.05 18.82 4.03
CA ILE A 96 1.90 17.96 2.85
C ILE A 96 1.46 18.73 1.59
N LEU A 97 0.87 19.92 1.75
CA LEU A 97 0.37 20.75 0.65
C LEU A 97 1.50 21.30 -0.24
N GLN A 98 2.76 21.20 0.21
CA GLN A 98 3.93 21.51 -0.61
C GLN A 98 4.24 20.42 -1.65
N SER A 99 3.60 19.26 -1.56
CA SER A 99 3.72 18.16 -2.52
C SER A 99 2.58 18.22 -3.55
N PRO A 100 2.79 17.74 -4.79
CA PRO A 100 1.77 17.77 -5.85
C PRO A 100 0.70 16.67 -5.64
N LEU A 101 -0.05 16.75 -4.54
CA LEU A 101 -1.09 15.80 -4.17
C LEU A 101 -2.47 16.35 -4.47
N ASN A 102 -3.43 15.47 -4.76
CA ASN A 102 -4.82 15.83 -4.89
C ASN A 102 -5.51 15.79 -3.51
N CYS A 103 -5.63 16.95 -2.88
CA CYS A 103 -6.33 17.16 -1.60
C CYS A 103 -7.71 17.85 -1.77
N SER A 104 -8.26 17.87 -3.00
CA SER A 104 -9.52 18.55 -3.28
C SER A 104 -10.70 17.89 -2.54
N SER A 105 -11.82 18.61 -2.43
CA SER A 105 -13.07 18.07 -1.90
C SER A 105 -13.64 16.90 -2.73
N THR A 106 -13.24 16.78 -4.00
CA THR A 106 -13.65 15.72 -4.93
C THR A 106 -12.66 14.57 -5.03
N SER A 107 -11.58 14.62 -4.26
CA SER A 107 -10.52 13.61 -4.28
C SER A 107 -11.01 12.24 -3.79
N PRO A 108 -10.38 11.14 -4.24
CA PRO A 108 -10.69 9.79 -3.77
C PRO A 108 -10.70 9.64 -2.25
N CYS A 109 -9.82 10.33 -1.53
CA CYS A 109 -9.77 10.24 -0.06
C CYS A 109 -11.05 10.76 0.60
N ARG A 110 -11.67 11.82 0.05
CA ARG A 110 -12.96 12.32 0.56
C ARG A 110 -14.10 11.34 0.31
N LYS A 111 -14.17 10.75 -0.88
CA LYS A 111 -15.14 9.68 -1.18
C LYS A 111 -14.99 8.50 -0.22
N PHE A 112 -13.74 8.12 0.10
CA PHE A 112 -13.45 7.05 1.06
C PHE A 112 -13.89 7.38 2.48
N GLU A 113 -13.59 8.59 2.97
CA GLU A 113 -14.01 9.05 4.30
C GLU A 113 -15.54 8.99 4.47
N GLU A 114 -16.29 9.32 3.42
CA GLU A 114 -17.75 9.34 3.45
C GLU A 114 -18.39 7.94 3.46
N SER A 115 -17.78 6.99 2.75
CA SER A 115 -18.44 5.73 2.40
C SER A 115 -17.86 4.49 3.09
N SER A 116 -16.62 4.53 3.60
CA SER A 116 -15.98 3.42 4.32
C SER A 116 -16.13 3.56 5.84
N ARG A 117 -16.21 2.43 6.56
CA ARG A 117 -16.20 2.43 8.03
C ARG A 117 -14.87 2.93 8.58
N GLU A 118 -13.76 2.48 8.01
CA GLU A 118 -12.41 2.93 8.37
C GLU A 118 -12.21 4.42 8.02
N GLY A 119 -12.68 4.83 6.84
CA GLY A 119 -12.57 6.23 6.39
C GLY A 119 -13.29 7.20 7.31
N ARG A 120 -14.41 6.80 7.91
CA ARG A 120 -15.17 7.66 8.85
C ARG A 120 -14.34 8.09 10.07
N ASN A 121 -13.34 7.30 10.47
CA ASN A 121 -12.45 7.66 11.59
C ASN A 121 -11.53 8.84 11.27
N CYS A 122 -11.38 9.18 9.99
CA CYS A 122 -10.49 10.23 9.49
C CYS A 122 -11.22 11.50 9.04
N LYS A 123 -12.56 11.54 9.14
CA LYS A 123 -13.37 12.69 8.73
C LYS A 123 -12.93 13.99 9.40
N ASN A 124 -13.18 15.10 8.71
CA ASN A 124 -12.87 16.47 9.17
C ASN A 124 -11.37 16.76 9.35
N THR A 125 -10.49 15.90 8.85
CA THR A 125 -9.05 16.15 8.80
C THR A 125 -8.60 16.43 7.36
N LEU A 126 -7.39 16.94 7.15
CA LEU A 126 -6.83 17.05 5.80
C LEU A 126 -6.53 15.64 5.27
N CYS A 127 -7.08 15.33 4.10
CA CYS A 127 -6.77 14.12 3.36
C CYS A 127 -6.27 14.49 1.96
N CYS A 128 -5.40 13.65 1.42
CA CYS A 128 -4.86 13.82 0.07
C CYS A 128 -4.77 12.46 -0.62
N SER A 129 -4.67 12.48 -1.94
CA SER A 129 -4.48 11.28 -2.74
C SER A 129 -3.48 11.53 -3.86
N TYR A 130 -2.79 10.48 -4.28
CA TYR A 130 -1.89 10.54 -5.40
C TYR A 130 -1.80 9.18 -6.09
N LEU A 131 -1.58 9.22 -7.40
CA LEU A 131 -1.20 8.05 -8.17
C LEU A 131 0.29 7.79 -7.93
N LYS A 132 0.67 6.53 -7.73
CA LYS A 132 2.08 6.14 -7.82
C LYS A 132 2.53 6.34 -9.25
N ASP A 133 3.44 7.26 -9.48
CA ASP A 133 4.07 7.47 -10.77
C ASP A 133 5.59 7.55 -10.60
N ALA A 134 6.30 7.82 -11.70
CA ALA A 134 7.76 7.93 -11.70
C ALA A 134 8.30 9.09 -10.84
N SER A 135 7.46 10.08 -10.49
CA SER A 135 7.87 11.20 -9.62
C SER A 135 7.85 10.83 -8.13
N MET A 136 7.17 9.73 -7.78
CA MET A 136 7.05 9.22 -6.42
C MET A 136 8.01 8.06 -6.20
N THR A 137 8.57 7.93 -5.00
CA THR A 137 9.50 6.83 -4.68
C THR A 137 8.83 5.47 -4.90
N SER A 138 9.40 4.62 -5.74
CA SER A 138 8.86 3.28 -6.02
C SER A 138 8.99 2.32 -4.83
N HIS A 139 9.79 2.64 -3.82
CA HIS A 139 10.08 1.76 -2.68
C HIS A 139 9.39 2.15 -1.37
N ARG A 140 8.52 3.17 -1.36
CA ARG A 140 7.95 3.66 -0.11
C ARG A 140 6.55 4.25 -0.22
N ILE A 141 5.71 3.98 0.77
CA ILE A 141 4.55 4.79 1.13
C ILE A 141 4.80 5.32 2.55
N ARG A 142 4.84 6.64 2.70
CA ARG A 142 5.30 7.27 3.94
C ARG A 142 4.11 7.77 4.76
N VAL A 143 4.08 7.36 6.02
CA VAL A 143 3.27 7.99 7.08
C VAL A 143 4.16 8.38 8.24
N ARG A 144 3.77 9.43 8.95
CA ARG A 144 4.44 9.95 10.15
C ARG A 144 3.54 10.97 10.84
N VAL A 145 3.70 11.14 12.15
CA VAL A 145 2.91 12.10 12.94
C VAL A 145 3.01 13.55 12.43
N THR A 146 4.16 13.96 11.90
CA THR A 146 4.37 15.30 11.31
C THR A 146 3.96 15.43 9.84
N GLY A 147 3.37 14.38 9.26
CA GLY A 147 2.97 14.27 7.87
C GLY A 147 1.51 13.88 7.82
N CYS A 148 1.24 12.62 7.47
CA CYS A 148 -0.08 12.00 7.56
C CYS A 148 0.04 10.75 8.44
N THR A 149 -0.95 10.49 9.30
CA THR A 149 -0.88 9.39 10.28
C THR A 149 -1.49 8.08 9.81
N ALA A 150 -2.23 8.09 8.71
CA ALA A 150 -2.80 6.90 8.12
C ALA A 150 -2.74 6.96 6.60
N TYR A 151 -2.77 5.79 5.98
CA TYR A 151 -2.98 5.66 4.55
C TYR A 151 -3.76 4.39 4.23
N THR A 152 -4.34 4.37 3.03
CA THR A 152 -4.79 3.14 2.38
C THR A 152 -4.50 3.24 0.88
N SER A 153 -4.69 2.15 0.15
CA SER A 153 -4.43 2.12 -1.29
C SER A 153 -5.37 1.17 -2.02
N PHE A 154 -5.53 1.43 -3.31
CA PHE A 154 -6.26 0.60 -4.25
C PHE A 154 -5.49 0.53 -5.57
N VAL A 155 -5.72 -0.56 -6.28
CA VAL A 155 -5.10 -0.88 -7.56
C VAL A 155 -6.09 -0.56 -8.68
N ASP A 156 -5.60 -0.01 -9.79
CA ASP A 156 -6.39 0.29 -11.00
C ASP A 156 -7.59 1.21 -10.77
N PHE A 157 -7.37 2.30 -10.03
CA PHE A 157 -8.43 3.27 -9.81
C PHE A 157 -9.04 3.81 -11.10
N LYS A 158 -10.37 3.86 -11.12
CA LYS A 158 -11.11 4.64 -12.10
C LYS A 158 -12.05 5.58 -11.37
N ALA A 159 -12.00 6.87 -11.73
CA ALA A 159 -12.74 7.91 -11.03
C ALA A 159 -14.27 7.73 -11.09
N GLU A 160 -14.74 7.05 -12.14
CA GLU A 160 -16.14 6.71 -12.43
C GLU A 160 -16.66 5.54 -11.56
N ASP A 161 -15.77 4.70 -11.01
CA ASP A 161 -16.16 3.50 -10.29
C ASP A 161 -16.74 3.84 -8.92
N SER A 162 -17.81 3.13 -8.55
CA SER A 162 -18.35 3.20 -7.19
C SER A 162 -17.34 2.65 -6.18
N ILE A 163 -17.38 3.13 -4.93
CA ILE A 163 -16.41 2.71 -3.91
C ILE A 163 -16.43 1.20 -3.64
N THR A 164 -17.56 0.54 -3.85
CA THR A 164 -17.71 -0.92 -3.68
C THR A 164 -17.00 -1.71 -4.76
N ALA A 165 -16.68 -1.09 -5.90
CA ALA A 165 -15.93 -1.69 -7.00
C ALA A 165 -14.42 -1.50 -6.86
N TRP A 166 -13.95 -0.71 -5.87
CA TRP A 166 -12.52 -0.44 -5.71
C TRP A 166 -11.77 -1.67 -5.21
N HIS A 167 -10.64 -1.96 -5.85
CA HIS A 167 -9.77 -3.08 -5.49
C HIS A 167 -8.76 -2.65 -4.43
N TYR A 168 -9.11 -2.80 -3.15
CA TYR A 168 -8.23 -2.48 -2.03
C TYR A 168 -6.98 -3.35 -2.02
N GLY A 169 -5.82 -2.71 -1.96
CA GLY A 169 -4.55 -3.40 -2.09
C GLY A 169 -3.41 -2.45 -2.44
N ILE A 170 -2.19 -2.91 -2.20
CA ILE A 170 -0.97 -2.30 -2.69
C ILE A 170 -0.32 -3.31 -3.64
N GLU A 171 -0.31 -3.01 -4.92
CA GLU A 171 0.34 -3.84 -5.93
C GLU A 171 1.86 -3.62 -5.91
N LEU A 172 2.59 -4.70 -5.68
CA LEU A 172 4.03 -4.77 -5.90
C LEU A 172 4.29 -5.47 -7.23
N GLN A 173 5.27 -4.97 -7.96
CA GLN A 173 5.83 -5.61 -9.15
C GLN A 173 7.23 -6.10 -8.82
N TRP A 174 7.58 -7.30 -9.25
CA TRP A 174 8.96 -7.78 -9.20
C TRP A 174 9.58 -7.85 -10.59
N ILE A 175 10.89 -7.72 -10.63
CA ILE A 175 11.70 -7.95 -11.83
C ILE A 175 11.87 -9.47 -11.97
N PRO A 176 11.53 -10.12 -13.09
CA PRO A 176 11.79 -11.54 -13.26
C PRO A 176 13.28 -11.88 -13.09
N PRO A 177 13.65 -13.04 -12.52
CA PRO A 177 15.04 -13.48 -12.51
C PRO A 177 15.53 -13.71 -13.94
N ASN A 178 16.81 -13.42 -14.19
CA ASN A 178 17.50 -13.75 -15.44
C ASN A 178 17.69 -15.26 -15.59
#